data_AF-A0A0M8YLA0-F1
#
_entry.id   AF-A0A0M8YLA0-F1
#
_cell.length_a   1.000
_cell.length_b   1.000
_cell.length_c   1.000
_cell.angle_alpha   90.00
_cell.angle_beta   90.00
_cell.angle_gamma   90.00
#
_symmetry.space_group_name_H-M   'P 1'
#
loop_
_entity.id
_entity.type
_entity.pdbx_description
1 polymer ?
#
loop_
_entity_poly.entity_id
_entity_poly.type
_entity_poly.pdbx_seq_one_letter_code
_entity_poly.pdbx_strand_id
1 'polypeptide(L)'
;MVADAVAVLADLPGWRLDEARWTTVAEAVAELSEAVRDRDPDAFGAAAVDLELAVPRRITRIGDEPVVPPPARVLELANELVRTLVGDTGDRYRAQEPAGEDRPGDRRAG
;
A
#
# COMPACT_ATOMS: atom_id res chain seq x y z
N MET A 1 8.73 -2.11 2.04
CA MET A 1 7.87 -1.01 2.52
C MET A 1 6.75 -0.67 1.55
N VAL A 2 6.98 -0.02 0.40
CA VAL A 2 5.85 0.34 -0.50
C VAL A 2 5.13 -0.90 -1.06
N ALA A 3 5.88 -1.93 -1.47
CA ALA A 3 5.28 -3.18 -1.97
C ALA A 3 4.48 -3.92 -0.91
N ASP A 4 4.98 -3.97 0.33
CA ASP A 4 4.30 -4.61 1.47
C ASP A 4 3.01 -3.87 1.83
N ALA A 5 3.06 -2.53 1.90
CA ALA A 5 1.88 -1.70 2.13
C ALA A 5 0.81 -1.91 1.04
N VAL A 6 1.20 -1.98 -0.24
CA VAL A 6 0.28 -2.29 -1.34
C VAL A 6 -0.34 -3.67 -1.20
N ALA A 7 0.45 -4.68 -0.81
CA ALA A 7 -0.06 -6.05 -0.60
C ALA A 7 -1.09 -6.09 0.54
N VAL A 8 -0.81 -5.45 1.67
CA VAL A 8 -1.73 -5.37 2.81
C VAL A 8 -3.02 -4.62 2.45
N LEU A 9 -2.90 -3.49 1.75
CA LEU A 9 -4.06 -2.72 1.26
C LEU A 9 -4.92 -3.52 0.26
N ALA A 10 -4.30 -4.36 -0.57
CA ALA A 10 -5.01 -5.20 -1.52
C ALA A 10 -5.80 -6.35 -0.84
N ASP A 11 -5.37 -6.79 0.34
CA ASP A 11 -6.03 -7.84 1.11
C ASP A 11 -7.20 -7.31 1.97
N LEU A 12 -7.26 -6.01 2.27
CA LEU A 12 -8.31 -5.37 3.09
C LEU A 12 -9.75 -5.78 2.73
N PRO A 13 -10.16 -5.89 1.46
CA PRO A 13 -11.52 -6.31 1.09
C PRO A 13 -11.91 -7.70 1.62
N GLY A 14 -10.92 -8.56 1.86
CA GLY A 14 -11.11 -9.90 2.42
C GLY A 14 -11.12 -9.95 3.94
N TRP A 15 -10.80 -8.84 4.62
CA TRP A 15 -10.65 -8.82 6.07
C TRP A 15 -12.00 -8.83 6.77
N ARG A 16 -12.02 -9.52 7.92
CA ARG A 16 -13.16 -9.64 8.82
C ARG A 16 -12.63 -9.34 10.21
N LEU A 17 -12.94 -8.14 10.70
CA LEU A 17 -12.46 -7.61 11.97
C LEU A 17 -13.64 -7.11 12.80
N ASP A 18 -13.46 -7.02 14.11
CA ASP A 18 -14.38 -6.31 15.00
C ASP A 18 -14.32 -4.79 14.75
N GLU A 19 -15.32 -4.06 15.27
CA GLU A 19 -15.45 -2.61 15.04
C GLU A 19 -14.29 -1.79 15.60
N ALA A 20 -13.75 -2.20 16.76
CA ALA A 20 -12.61 -1.52 17.38
C ALA A 20 -11.37 -1.65 16.50
N ARG A 21 -11.09 -2.85 15.97
CA ARG A 21 -10.01 -3.05 15.00
C ARG A 21 -10.26 -2.33 13.69
N TRP A 22 -11.48 -2.26 13.19
CA TRP A 22 -11.80 -1.46 12.00
C TRP A 22 -11.54 0.04 12.21
N THR A 23 -11.69 0.53 13.43
CA THR A 23 -11.38 1.92 13.78
C THR A 23 -9.88 2.16 13.67
N THR A 24 -9.05 1.29 14.24
CA THR A 24 -7.59 1.36 14.11
C THR A 24 -7.12 1.26 12.65
N VAL A 25 -7.74 0.36 11.86
CA VAL A 25 -7.44 0.25 10.42
C VAL A 25 -7.81 1.53 9.68
N ALA A 26 -8.95 2.15 10.01
CA ALA A 26 -9.37 3.40 9.38
C ALA A 26 -8.42 4.56 9.68
N GLU A 27 -7.92 4.66 10.92
CA GLU A 27 -6.91 5.64 11.33
C GLU A 27 -5.60 5.43 10.58
N ALA A 28 -5.06 4.21 10.58
CA ALA A 28 -3.81 3.89 9.88
C ALA A 28 -3.90 4.16 8.37
N VAL A 29 -5.03 3.83 7.73
CA VAL A 29 -5.26 4.12 6.30
C VAL A 29 -5.38 5.62 6.03
N ALA A 30 -5.98 6.39 6.94
CA ALA A 30 -6.05 7.84 6.82
C ALA A 30 -4.66 8.48 6.95
N GLU A 31 -3.86 8.08 7.93
CA GLU A 31 -2.49 8.55 8.13
C GLU A 31 -1.57 8.19 6.94
N LEU A 32 -1.71 6.99 6.39
CA LEU A 32 -1.03 6.59 5.15
C LEU A 32 -1.39 7.52 3.99
N SER A 33 -2.67 7.88 3.87
CA SER A 33 -3.13 8.82 2.84
C SER A 33 -2.55 10.22 3.03
N GLU A 34 -2.40 10.69 4.27
CA GLU A 34 -1.81 11.99 4.56
C GLU A 34 -0.29 11.98 4.28
N ALA A 35 0.43 10.96 4.74
CA ALA A 35 1.86 10.81 4.49
C ALA A 35 2.19 10.76 2.99
N VAL A 36 1.38 10.08 2.18
CA VAL A 36 1.53 10.07 0.72
C VAL A 36 1.31 11.46 0.11
N ARG A 37 0.32 12.22 0.58
CA ARG A 37 0.04 13.58 0.11
C ARG A 37 1.18 14.55 0.46
N ASP A 38 1.69 14.44 1.68
CA ASP A 38 2.74 15.31 2.20
C ASP A 38 4.15 14.88 1.76
N ARG A 39 4.27 13.71 1.10
CA ARG A 39 5.53 13.07 0.72
C ARG A 39 6.45 12.86 1.92
N ASP A 40 5.87 12.49 3.05
CA ASP A 40 6.59 12.23 4.29
C ASP A 40 6.91 10.73 4.40
N PRO A 41 8.17 10.31 4.14
CA PRO A 41 8.55 8.90 4.16
C PRO A 41 8.59 8.31 5.58
N ASP A 42 8.81 9.13 6.61
CA ASP A 42 8.87 8.67 8.00
C ASP A 42 7.46 8.40 8.51
N ALA A 43 6.52 9.33 8.25
CA ALA A 43 5.10 9.13 8.54
C ALA A 43 4.52 7.94 7.76
N PHE A 44 4.93 7.77 6.50
CA PHE A 44 4.52 6.62 5.69
C PHE A 44 5.00 5.30 6.31
N GLY A 45 6.24 5.26 6.79
CA GLY A 45 6.81 4.08 7.44
C GLY A 45 6.08 3.70 8.72
N ALA A 46 5.76 4.68 9.57
CA ALA A 46 5.01 4.47 10.80
C ALA A 46 3.60 3.91 10.52
N ALA A 47 2.83 4.58 9.65
CA ALA A 47 1.47 4.17 9.31
C ALA A 47 1.43 2.78 8.63
N ALA A 48 2.44 2.45 7.81
CA ALA A 48 2.56 1.12 7.21
C ALA A 48 2.77 0.01 8.25
N VAL A 49 3.58 0.26 9.28
CA VAL A 49 3.78 -0.69 10.39
C VAL A 49 2.49 -0.91 11.17
N ASP A 50 1.76 0.16 11.48
CA ASP A 50 0.49 0.05 12.21
C ASP A 50 -0.55 -0.74 11.43
N LEU A 51 -0.60 -0.55 10.10
CA LEU A 51 -1.47 -1.33 9.22
C LEU A 51 -1.06 -2.81 9.16
N GLU A 52 0.24 -3.13 9.14
CA GLU A 52 0.75 -4.50 9.20
C GLU A 52 0.41 -5.20 10.53
N LEU A 53 0.42 -4.46 11.64
CA LEU A 53 0.05 -4.98 12.96
C LEU A 53 -1.46 -5.27 13.07
N ALA A 54 -2.28 -4.61 12.26
CA ALA A 54 -3.73 -4.80 12.22
C ALA A 54 -4.18 -6.01 11.37
N VAL A 55 -3.25 -6.71 10.70
CA VAL A 55 -3.57 -7.87 9.86
C VAL A 55 -4.35 -8.94 10.65
N PRO A 56 -5.49 -9.43 10.13
CA PRO A 56 -6.29 -10.45 10.79
C PRO A 56 -5.46 -11.71 11.05
N ARG A 57 -5.31 -12.08 12.32
CA ARG A 57 -4.68 -13.36 12.66
C ARG A 57 -5.61 -14.48 12.20
N ARG A 58 -5.11 -15.41 11.38
CA ARG A 58 -5.87 -16.59 10.89
C ARG A 58 -6.40 -17.54 11.99
N ILE A 59 -6.16 -17.24 13.26
CA ILE A 59 -6.60 -18.05 14.41
C ILE A 59 -7.90 -17.43 14.95
N THR A 60 -9.04 -18.00 14.58
CA THR A 60 -10.33 -17.66 15.17
C THR A 60 -10.42 -18.28 16.57
N ARG A 61 -10.38 -17.45 17.62
CA ARG A 61 -10.63 -17.91 19.00
C ARG A 61 -12.14 -18.00 19.20
N ILE A 62 -12.62 -19.08 19.80
CA ILE A 62 -14.05 -19.26 20.11
C ILE A 62 -14.44 -18.23 21.18
N GLY A 63 -15.40 -17.35 20.87
CA GLY A 63 -15.94 -16.33 21.77
C GLY A 63 -15.60 -14.86 21.43
N ASP A 64 -14.92 -14.59 20.32
CA ASP A 64 -14.61 -13.22 19.87
C ASP A 64 -15.85 -12.46 19.35
N GLU A 65 -15.78 -11.12 19.42
CA GLU A 65 -16.79 -10.16 18.96
C GLU A 65 -17.16 -10.39 17.47
N PRO A 66 -18.40 -10.10 17.03
CA PRO A 66 -18.81 -10.41 15.66
C PRO A 66 -17.96 -9.63 14.65
N VAL A 67 -17.28 -10.36 13.78
CA VAL A 67 -16.46 -9.77 12.72
C VAL A 67 -17.35 -9.22 11.60
N VAL A 68 -17.13 -7.96 11.25
CA VAL A 68 -17.89 -7.25 10.21
C VAL A 68 -17.02 -7.04 8.96
N PRO A 69 -17.64 -6.93 7.76
CA PRO A 69 -16.91 -6.55 6.56
C PRO A 69 -16.30 -5.13 6.69
N PRO A 70 -15.36 -4.77 5.82
CA PRO A 70 -14.73 -3.44 5.80
C PRO A 70 -15.77 -2.33 5.65
N PRO A 71 -15.68 -1.24 6.45
CA PRO A 71 -16.46 -0.04 6.21
C PRO A 71 -16.18 0.55 4.82
N ALA A 72 -17.21 1.09 4.17
CA ALA A 72 -17.08 1.63 2.80
C ALA A 72 -15.95 2.67 2.67
N ARG A 73 -15.80 3.55 3.68
CA ARG A 73 -14.76 4.58 3.69
C ARG A 73 -13.34 4.02 3.64
N VAL A 74 -13.11 2.89 4.31
CA VAL A 74 -11.81 2.21 4.32
C VAL A 74 -11.49 1.66 2.94
N LEU A 75 -12.49 1.07 2.26
CA LEU A 75 -12.34 0.55 0.90
C LEU A 75 -12.04 1.67 -0.11
N GLU A 76 -12.70 2.81 0.00
CA GLU A 76 -12.45 3.96 -0.89
C GLU A 76 -11.00 4.47 -0.76
N LEU A 77 -10.55 4.69 0.48
CA LEU A 77 -9.20 5.17 0.75
C LEU A 77 -8.12 4.16 0.33
N ALA A 78 -8.33 2.88 0.60
CA ALA A 78 -7.41 1.82 0.19
C ALA A 78 -7.27 1.77 -1.34
N ASN A 79 -8.37 1.87 -2.09
CA ASN A 79 -8.34 1.91 -3.55
C ASN A 79 -7.59 3.14 -4.09
N GLU A 80 -7.80 4.31 -3.51
CA GLU A 80 -7.10 5.55 -3.88
C GLU A 80 -5.59 5.43 -3.62
N LEU A 81 -5.21 4.89 -2.46
CA LEU A 81 -3.82 4.64 -2.07
C LEU A 81 -3.12 3.66 -3.01
N VAL A 82 -3.72 2.49 -3.27
CA VAL A 82 -3.14 1.49 -4.19
C VAL A 82 -2.92 2.10 -5.57
N ARG A 83 -3.90 2.84 -6.10
CA ARG A 83 -3.77 3.51 -7.40
C ARG A 83 -2.63 4.53 -7.41
N THR A 84 -2.49 5.31 -6.35
CA THR A 84 -1.46 6.35 -6.23
C THR A 84 -0.06 5.74 -6.11
N LEU A 85 0.11 4.75 -5.23
CA LEU A 85 1.40 4.10 -4.97
C LEU A 85 1.90 3.28 -6.16
N VAL A 86 1.00 2.56 -6.86
CA VAL A 86 1.35 1.82 -8.07
C VAL A 86 1.70 2.78 -9.21
N GLY A 87 0.95 3.89 -9.36
CA GLY A 87 1.26 4.93 -10.33
C GLY A 87 2.63 5.56 -10.10
N ASP A 88 2.92 5.97 -8.86
CA ASP A 88 4.19 6.61 -8.49
C ASP A 88 5.38 5.67 -8.64
N THR A 89 5.22 4.38 -8.32
CA THR A 89 6.26 3.36 -8.55
C THR A 89 6.55 3.19 -10.05
N GLY A 90 5.52 3.19 -10.89
CA GLY A 90 5.66 3.11 -12.35
C GLY A 90 6.38 4.32 -12.95
N ASP A 91 6.05 5.53 -12.46
CA ASP A 91 6.74 6.76 -12.86
C ASP A 91 8.22 6.76 -12.43
N ARG A 92 8.51 6.31 -11.19
CA ARG A 92 9.89 6.15 -10.72
C ARG A 92 10.68 5.17 -11.57
N TYR A 93 10.08 4.03 -11.95
CA TYR A 93 10.75 3.04 -12.80
C TYR A 93 11.06 3.60 -14.19
N ARG A 94 10.11 4.32 -14.80
CA ARG A 94 10.31 4.99 -16.09
C ARG A 94 11.38 6.10 -16.03
N ALA A 95 11.45 6.84 -14.93
CA ALA A 95 12.48 7.87 -14.72
C ALA A 95 13.88 7.27 -14.44
N GLN A 96 13.94 6.02 -13.99
CA GLN A 96 15.17 5.27 -13.73
C GLN A 96 15.65 4.42 -14.92
N GLU A 97 14.90 4.36 -16.03
CA GLU A 97 15.39 3.78 -17.28
C GLU A 97 16.67 4.54 -17.67
N PRO A 98 17.87 3.94 -17.54
CA PRO A 98 19.06 4.60 -18.03
C PRO A 98 18.88 4.76 -19.53
N ALA A 99 19.09 5.97 -20.04
CA ALA A 99 19.14 6.23 -21.47
C ALA A 99 19.95 5.12 -22.12
N GLY A 100 19.26 4.24 -22.85
CA GLY A 100 19.84 3.04 -23.41
C GLY A 100 20.99 3.42 -24.31
N GLU A 101 22.18 3.26 -23.77
CA GLU A 101 23.42 2.83 -24.40
C GLU A 101 23.40 2.98 -25.93
N ASP A 102 23.96 4.11 -26.38
CA ASP A 102 24.48 4.28 -27.74
C ASP A 102 25.41 3.10 -28.01
N ARG A 103 24.91 2.07 -28.69
CA ARG A 103 25.72 0.91 -29.06
C ARG A 103 26.80 1.40 -30.03
N PRO A 104 28.09 1.36 -29.68
CA PRO A 104 29.12 1.68 -30.64
C PRO A 104 29.34 0.44 -31.51
N GLY A 105 28.87 0.49 -32.76
CA GLY A 105 29.29 -0.49 -33.75
C GLY A 105 28.33 -0.71 -34.90
N ASP A 106 28.50 0.07 -35.97
CA ASP A 106 28.66 -0.57 -37.27
C ASP A 106 29.80 0.11 -38.03
N ARG A 107 30.95 -0.55 -37.99
CA ARG A 107 32.12 -0.27 -38.82
C ARG A 107 31.86 -0.94 -40.17
N ARG A 108 31.37 -0.19 -41.16
CA ARG A 108 31.35 -0.56 -42.59
C ARG A 108 31.78 0.67 -43.40
N ALA A 109 33.03 0.69 -43.85
CA ALA A 109 33.45 0.35 -45.20
C ALA A 109 33.41 1.56 -46.15
N GLY A 110 34.58 2.03 -46.52
CA GLY A 110 34.87 3.02 -47.57
C GLY A 110 36.34 2.93 -47.93
#